data_AF-R0MK52-F1
#
_entry.id   AF-R0MK52-F1
#
_cell.length_a   1.000
_cell.length_b   1.000
_cell.length_c   1.000
_cell.angle_alpha   90.00
_cell.angle_beta   90.00
_cell.angle_gamma   90.00
#
_symmetry.space_group_name_H-M   'P 1'
#
loop_
_entity.id
_entity.type
_entity.pdbx_description
1 polymer ?
#
loop_
_entity_poly.entity_id
_entity_poly.type
_entity_poly.pdbx_seq_one_letter_code
_entity_poly.pdbx_strand_id
1 'polypeptide(L)'
;MNKINEMFEKIKNLEEVLTEYNTSKNRIEYLEKEITNLKNKKFEEEKQNVKTKINKIEEDLIKVNEEIRKIDLYSKECYTLSDIKMLLDFVKEEEILTKKVLAYLDSLILLIYLEPKTVNDFFKNTPKIEGRAVKTLKINLDLDEFMRIIRKNEKLFFICENAIRKKLSEDMKKFTVPRINCYVDEKNLYILYLIPVNEEPTEDCFFGVYKFVEVDFINNLTFTIEIFNEILKRNLCRLLLNFDLSSNDLITTNSFLSQTEFFITDIEEWKLDCAMKEIINLSRKERKWETVCWLKEKCLFDKGGYKEDGKVDGDSKEPSKVNVNEPNNIDPPLLLDLSKPEFLPKEISVNFYKILLCIKIITLCKSKRIKKAEQFVERALLKMMNQTIDPILLHQFILFAELTVLVRVLPHSKIIPDLSNLREEIFFMISKKSTEITKSLNEPLLLLKVYFKEKHYDFISLTDKFVPQRSKLAFEINFFNLVYANVCDLILCIKYIEHEKIIEMTRLIGYILGLSNKVPSGCIEQFKRLESFKFIFESSPEEIMKNKSKLEISEKDLEILMKLINR
;
A
#
# COMPACT_ATOMS: atom_id res chain seq x y z
N MET A 1 86.19 109.42 38.88
CA MET A 1 85.69 108.49 39.91
C MET A 1 84.19 108.26 39.77
N ASN A 2 83.30 109.21 40.05
CA ASN A 2 81.84 108.98 40.02
C ASN A 2 81.30 108.48 38.66
N LYS A 3 81.76 109.04 37.53
CA LYS A 3 81.40 108.56 36.19
C LYS A 3 81.81 107.11 35.92
N ILE A 4 82.91 106.66 36.53
CA ILE A 4 83.41 105.29 36.35
C ILE A 4 82.53 104.32 37.15
N ASN A 5 82.13 104.67 38.38
CA ASN A 5 81.21 103.85 39.17
C ASN A 5 79.81 103.76 38.55
N GLU A 6 79.28 104.85 37.99
CA GLU A 6 78.02 104.80 37.22
C GLU A 6 78.11 103.90 35.99
N MET A 7 79.23 103.92 35.28
CA MET A 7 79.46 103.01 34.15
C MET A 7 79.58 101.55 34.62
N PHE A 8 80.23 101.30 35.76
CA PHE A 8 80.38 99.96 36.31
C PHE A 8 79.03 99.36 36.77
N GLU A 9 78.19 100.14 37.44
CA GLU A 9 76.83 99.73 37.82
C GLU A 9 75.90 99.55 36.61
N LYS A 10 76.08 100.35 35.55
CA LYS A 10 75.37 100.14 34.28
C LYS A 10 75.81 98.86 33.57
N ILE A 11 77.11 98.54 33.59
CA ILE A 11 77.64 97.30 33.00
C ILE A 11 77.16 96.09 33.81
N LYS A 12 77.21 96.14 35.14
CA LYS A 12 76.74 95.08 36.03
C LYS A 12 75.24 94.79 35.85
N ASN A 13 74.40 95.83 35.77
CA ASN A 13 72.98 95.66 35.44
C ASN A 13 72.78 95.00 34.06
N LEU A 14 73.65 95.27 33.09
CA LEU A 14 73.56 94.70 31.74
C LEU A 14 73.93 93.22 31.72
N GLU A 15 74.91 92.80 32.54
CA GLU A 15 75.26 91.39 32.76
C GLU A 15 74.15 90.62 33.47
N GLU A 16 73.49 91.23 34.46
CA GLU A 16 72.31 90.66 35.14
C GLU A 16 71.14 90.49 34.15
N VAL A 17 70.87 91.50 33.31
CA VAL A 17 69.84 91.41 32.26
C VAL A 17 70.19 90.35 31.19
N LEU A 18 71.46 90.24 30.80
CA LEU A 18 71.92 89.23 29.84
C LEU A 18 71.80 87.81 30.39
N THR A 19 72.10 87.62 31.69
CA THR A 19 71.94 86.33 32.34
C THR A 19 70.46 85.97 32.48
N GLU A 20 69.59 86.90 32.90
CA GLU A 20 68.13 86.69 32.90
C GLU A 20 67.57 86.38 31.50
N TYR A 21 68.02 87.10 30.48
CA TYR A 21 67.63 86.85 29.09
C TYR A 21 68.05 85.46 28.62
N ASN A 22 69.31 85.07 28.85
CA ASN A 22 69.79 83.74 28.46
C ASN A 22 69.08 82.63 29.23
N THR A 23 68.78 82.85 30.51
CA THR A 23 68.01 81.88 31.32
C THR A 23 66.59 81.73 30.80
N SER A 24 65.94 82.85 30.44
CA SER A 24 64.60 82.88 29.87
C SER A 24 64.56 82.26 28.46
N LYS A 25 65.55 82.53 27.63
CA LYS A 25 65.70 81.93 26.29
C LYS A 25 65.85 80.41 26.38
N ASN A 26 66.72 79.92 27.26
CA ASN A 26 66.90 78.47 27.48
C ASN A 26 65.63 77.83 28.03
N ARG A 27 64.87 78.54 28.89
CA ARG A 27 63.57 78.09 29.38
C ARG A 27 62.54 77.98 28.26
N ILE A 28 62.50 78.95 27.34
CA ILE A 28 61.61 78.93 26.16
C ILE A 28 61.97 77.75 25.24
N GLU A 29 63.25 77.55 24.92
CA GLU A 29 63.68 76.41 24.08
C GLU A 29 63.33 75.06 24.71
N TYR A 30 63.43 74.94 26.05
CA TYR A 30 62.98 73.74 26.77
C TYR A 30 61.46 73.54 26.66
N LEU A 31 60.68 74.60 26.89
CA LEU A 31 59.22 74.55 26.80
C LEU A 31 58.73 74.24 25.38
N GLU A 32 59.39 74.76 24.35
CA GLU A 32 59.08 74.43 22.95
C GLU A 32 59.32 72.94 22.64
N LYS A 33 60.42 72.37 23.13
CA LYS A 33 60.68 70.92 23.02
C LYS A 33 59.63 70.11 23.78
N GLU A 34 59.24 70.56 24.98
CA GLU A 34 58.23 69.89 25.79
C GLU A 34 56.84 69.94 25.15
N ILE A 35 56.43 71.09 24.60
CA ILE A 35 55.19 71.25 23.83
C ILE A 35 55.19 70.33 22.62
N THR A 36 56.31 70.22 21.91
CA THR A 36 56.43 69.33 20.74
C THR A 36 56.28 67.87 21.14
N ASN A 37 56.92 67.46 22.25
CA ASN A 37 56.78 66.11 22.80
C ASN A 37 55.34 65.80 23.25
N LEU A 38 54.66 66.74 23.92
CA LEU A 38 53.27 66.58 24.34
C LEU A 38 52.31 66.50 23.14
N LYS A 39 52.54 67.29 22.09
CA LYS A 39 51.78 67.20 20.82
C LYS A 39 51.97 65.82 20.16
N ASN A 40 53.19 65.31 20.11
CA ASN A 40 53.47 63.99 19.55
C ASN A 40 52.82 62.86 20.38
N LYS A 41 52.87 62.94 21.72
CA LYS A 41 52.18 61.97 22.59
C LYS A 41 50.66 61.99 22.37
N LYS A 42 50.06 63.18 22.34
CA LYS A 42 48.62 63.33 22.08
C LYS A 42 48.24 62.77 20.71
N PHE A 43 49.05 63.02 19.68
CA PHE A 43 48.82 62.48 18.34
C PHE A 43 48.89 60.95 18.30
N GLU A 44 49.90 60.33 18.93
CA GLU A 44 50.00 58.87 19.00
C GLU A 44 48.88 58.23 19.84
N GLU A 45 48.42 58.87 20.92
CA GLU A 45 47.24 58.44 21.68
C GLU A 45 45.96 58.51 20.84
N GLU A 46 45.74 59.62 20.12
CA GLU A 46 44.59 59.78 19.22
C GLU A 46 44.62 58.74 18.10
N LYS A 47 45.79 58.51 17.48
CA LYS A 47 46.01 57.50 16.45
C LYS A 47 45.75 56.09 16.97
N GLN A 48 46.20 55.77 18.18
CA GLN A 48 45.94 54.46 18.79
C GLN A 48 44.45 54.27 19.10
N ASN A 49 43.76 55.31 19.56
CA ASN A 49 42.31 55.29 19.81
C ASN A 49 41.50 55.14 18.51
N VAL A 50 41.93 55.81 17.43
CA VAL A 50 41.35 55.62 16.09
C VAL A 50 41.56 54.18 15.62
N LYS A 51 42.76 53.62 15.83
CA LYS A 51 43.08 52.24 15.42
C LYS A 51 42.23 51.20 16.15
N THR A 52 42.03 51.34 17.47
CA THR A 52 41.12 50.44 18.21
C THR A 52 39.67 50.58 17.76
N LYS A 53 39.21 51.80 17.42
CA LYS A 53 37.87 51.99 16.83
C LYS A 53 37.74 51.32 15.47
N ILE A 54 38.75 51.42 14.60
CA ILE A 54 38.78 50.74 13.29
C ILE A 54 38.66 49.23 13.48
N ASN A 55 39.50 48.63 14.33
CA ASN A 55 39.45 47.19 14.59
C ASN A 55 38.07 46.74 15.10
N LYS A 56 37.45 47.52 15.98
CA LYS A 56 36.10 47.21 16.49
C LYS A 56 35.04 47.27 15.38
N ILE A 57 35.12 48.26 14.50
CA ILE A 57 34.23 48.37 13.34
C ILE A 57 34.44 47.19 12.38
N GLU A 58 35.68 46.74 12.16
CA GLU A 58 35.97 45.57 11.33
C GLU A 58 35.37 44.28 11.93
N GLU A 59 35.51 44.07 13.24
CA GLU A 59 34.88 42.94 13.94
C GLU A 59 33.35 42.97 13.84
N ASP A 60 32.73 44.15 13.99
CA ASP A 60 31.28 44.30 13.88
C ASP A 60 30.80 44.12 12.43
N LEU A 61 31.57 44.56 11.44
CA LEU A 61 31.31 44.32 10.01
C LEU A 61 31.32 42.82 9.69
N ILE A 62 32.25 42.05 10.26
CA ILE A 62 32.29 40.60 10.08
C ILE A 62 31.01 39.96 10.62
N LYS A 63 30.57 40.33 11.83
CA LYS A 63 29.32 39.81 12.43
C LYS A 63 28.09 40.16 11.60
N VAL A 64 27.97 41.41 11.15
CA VAL A 64 26.84 41.86 10.31
C VAL A 64 26.83 41.11 8.98
N ASN A 65 27.98 40.90 8.35
CA ASN A 65 28.06 40.12 7.11
C ASN A 65 27.67 38.65 7.30
N GLU A 66 28.00 38.05 8.45
CA GLU A 66 27.53 36.69 8.80
C GLU A 66 26.02 36.63 9.00
N GLU A 67 25.41 37.64 9.64
CA GLU A 67 23.96 37.71 9.80
C GLU A 67 23.23 37.93 8.47
N ILE A 68 23.74 38.81 7.61
CA ILE A 68 23.20 39.01 6.25
C ILE A 68 23.23 37.69 5.48
N ARG A 69 24.34 36.94 5.54
CA ARG A 69 24.46 35.62 4.90
C ARG A 69 23.45 34.62 5.43
N LYS A 70 23.22 34.59 6.75
CA LYS A 70 22.18 33.73 7.34
C LYS A 70 20.81 34.11 6.80
N ILE A 71 20.43 35.39 6.84
CA ILE A 71 19.13 35.86 6.35
C ILE A 71 18.93 35.52 4.86
N ASP A 72 19.97 35.66 4.04
CA ASP A 72 19.96 35.29 2.63
C ASP A 72 19.72 33.77 2.46
N LEU A 73 20.44 32.94 3.24
CA LEU A 73 20.24 31.49 3.26
C LEU A 73 18.88 31.06 3.81
N TYR A 74 18.24 31.84 4.69
CA TYR A 74 16.88 31.60 5.18
C TYR A 74 15.83 31.92 4.12
N SER A 75 16.05 32.94 3.29
CA SER A 75 15.07 33.42 2.31
C SER A 75 15.17 32.75 0.93
N LYS A 76 16.36 32.36 0.47
CA LYS A 76 16.56 31.76 -0.87
C LYS A 76 16.29 30.26 -0.93
N GLU A 77 15.78 29.76 -2.05
CA GLU A 77 15.77 28.32 -2.34
C GLU A 77 17.20 27.84 -2.67
N CYS A 78 17.50 26.59 -2.31
CA CYS A 78 18.78 25.96 -2.63
C CYS A 78 18.65 25.27 -4.00
N TYR A 79 19.48 25.67 -4.97
CA TYR A 79 19.46 25.10 -6.33
C TYR A 79 20.76 24.37 -6.69
N THR A 80 21.80 24.48 -5.85
CA THR A 80 23.09 23.85 -6.10
C THR A 80 23.63 23.12 -4.87
N LEU A 81 24.55 22.17 -5.09
CA LEU A 81 25.30 21.51 -4.02
C LEU A 81 26.06 22.50 -3.14
N SER A 82 26.51 23.63 -3.70
CA SER A 82 27.19 24.68 -2.95
C SER A 82 26.26 25.34 -1.94
N ASP A 83 25.01 25.59 -2.33
CA ASP A 83 24.00 26.17 -1.43
C ASP A 83 23.71 25.23 -0.25
N ILE A 84 23.65 23.91 -0.51
CA ILE A 84 23.47 22.90 0.54
C ILE A 84 24.65 22.86 1.51
N LYS A 85 25.90 22.94 1.00
CA LYS A 85 27.09 23.01 1.87
C LYS A 85 27.03 24.25 2.77
N MET A 86 26.74 25.42 2.20
CA MET A 86 26.58 26.65 2.99
C MET A 86 25.43 26.55 3.99
N LEU A 87 24.30 25.97 3.60
CA LEU A 87 23.16 25.78 4.47
C LEU A 87 23.54 24.97 5.72
N LEU A 88 24.25 23.85 5.55
CA LEU A 88 24.68 22.98 6.65
C LEU A 88 25.70 23.65 7.58
N ASP A 89 26.53 24.55 7.06
CA ASP A 89 27.55 25.25 7.86
C ASP A 89 26.96 26.42 8.68
N PHE A 90 25.94 27.12 8.16
CA PHE A 90 25.44 28.36 8.74
C PHE A 90 24.07 28.25 9.44
N VAL A 91 23.20 27.33 9.02
CA VAL A 91 21.84 27.19 9.57
C VAL A 91 21.82 26.09 10.64
N LYS A 92 21.42 26.46 11.86
CA LYS A 92 21.34 25.52 13.00
C LYS A 92 19.92 25.01 13.27
N GLU A 93 18.91 25.68 12.73
CA GLU A 93 17.51 25.32 12.95
C GLU A 93 17.13 24.07 12.13
N GLU A 94 16.88 22.95 12.82
CA GLU A 94 16.62 21.64 12.19
C GLU A 94 15.43 21.67 11.23
N GLU A 95 14.36 22.40 11.52
CA GLU A 95 13.14 22.43 10.71
C GLU A 95 13.38 23.09 9.34
N ILE A 96 14.02 24.26 9.34
CA ILE A 96 14.34 25.00 8.11
C ILE A 96 15.37 24.23 7.30
N LEU A 97 16.38 23.69 7.97
CA LEU A 97 17.40 22.85 7.35
C LEU A 97 16.76 21.66 6.64
N THR A 98 15.87 20.93 7.31
CA THR A 98 15.16 19.77 6.76
C THR A 98 14.30 20.18 5.55
N LYS A 99 13.51 21.24 5.67
CA LYS A 99 12.62 21.71 4.60
C LYS A 99 13.40 22.05 3.33
N LYS A 100 14.51 22.79 3.44
CA LYS A 100 15.31 23.21 2.28
C LYS A 100 16.08 22.06 1.64
N VAL A 101 16.62 21.17 2.47
CA VAL A 101 17.29 19.96 2.00
C VAL A 101 16.33 19.05 1.23
N LEU A 102 15.11 18.85 1.73
CA LEU A 102 14.08 18.07 1.03
C LEU A 102 13.64 18.74 -0.28
N ALA A 103 13.47 20.07 -0.29
CA ALA A 103 13.13 20.80 -1.51
C ALA A 103 14.21 20.65 -2.59
N TYR A 104 15.49 20.71 -2.22
CA TYR A 104 16.58 20.46 -3.16
C TYR A 104 16.60 19.00 -3.62
N LEU A 105 16.39 18.04 -2.72
CA LEU A 105 16.27 16.63 -3.08
C LEU A 105 15.17 16.39 -4.13
N ASP A 106 14.04 17.08 -4.02
CA ASP A 106 12.96 16.98 -4.99
C ASP A 106 13.35 17.42 -6.40
N SER A 107 14.32 18.33 -6.53
CA SER A 107 14.89 18.74 -7.81
C SER A 107 15.86 17.71 -8.42
N LEU A 108 16.43 16.82 -7.60
CA LEU A 108 17.40 15.81 -8.04
C LEU A 108 16.75 14.56 -8.61
N ILE A 109 15.53 14.22 -8.16
CA ILE A 109 14.77 13.06 -8.66
C ILE A 109 13.46 13.55 -9.24
N LEU A 110 13.30 13.47 -10.55
CA LEU A 110 12.13 13.96 -11.27
C LEU A 110 11.48 12.85 -12.07
N LEU A 111 10.16 12.88 -12.11
CA LEU A 111 9.36 12.01 -12.95
C LEU A 111 8.84 12.79 -14.15
N ILE A 112 9.21 12.35 -15.35
CA ILE A 112 9.03 13.08 -16.60
C ILE A 112 8.28 12.20 -17.60
N TYR A 113 7.50 12.80 -18.50
CA TYR A 113 6.86 12.10 -19.60
C TYR A 113 7.54 12.48 -20.91
N LEU A 114 7.94 11.48 -21.70
CA LEU A 114 8.51 11.69 -23.03
C LEU A 114 7.44 11.37 -24.09
N GLU A 115 7.34 12.25 -25.08
CA GLU A 115 6.48 12.01 -26.24
C GLU A 115 7.00 10.82 -27.06
N PRO A 116 6.11 10.02 -27.68
CA PRO A 116 6.52 8.92 -28.54
C PRO A 116 7.47 9.34 -29.67
N LYS A 117 7.30 10.57 -30.21
CA LYS A 117 8.21 11.12 -31.24
C LYS A 117 9.62 11.32 -30.68
N THR A 118 9.75 12.01 -29.56
CA THR A 118 11.03 12.20 -28.85
C THR A 118 11.68 10.86 -28.54
N VAL A 119 10.90 9.84 -28.19
CA VAL A 119 11.48 8.53 -27.91
C VAL A 119 11.98 7.84 -29.19
N ASN A 120 11.19 7.85 -30.25
CA ASN A 120 11.55 7.20 -31.52
C ASN A 120 12.70 7.91 -32.27
N ASP A 121 12.83 9.23 -32.13
CA ASP A 121 13.89 10.01 -32.79
C ASP A 121 15.26 9.79 -32.14
N PHE A 122 15.28 9.47 -30.83
CA PHE A 122 16.50 9.42 -30.05
C PHE A 122 16.93 8.01 -29.62
N PHE A 123 16.00 7.11 -29.33
CA PHE A 123 16.31 5.77 -28.84
C PHE A 123 16.24 4.74 -29.97
N LYS A 124 17.25 4.79 -30.85
CA LYS A 124 17.35 3.95 -32.07
C LYS A 124 17.29 2.43 -31.81
N ASN A 125 17.61 2.00 -30.59
CA ASN A 125 17.62 0.59 -30.18
C ASN A 125 16.36 0.17 -29.40
N THR A 126 15.39 1.06 -29.19
CA THR A 126 14.10 0.68 -28.60
C THR A 126 13.11 0.22 -29.68
N PRO A 127 12.26 -0.80 -29.40
CA PRO A 127 11.18 -1.16 -30.31
C PRO A 127 10.34 0.09 -30.61
N LYS A 128 10.01 0.38 -31.87
CA LYS A 128 9.21 1.57 -32.23
C LYS A 128 7.96 1.66 -31.35
N ILE A 129 7.88 2.73 -30.58
CA ILE A 129 6.78 2.94 -29.62
C ILE A 129 5.69 3.70 -30.38
N GLU A 130 4.79 2.95 -31.02
CA GLU A 130 3.65 3.53 -31.73
C GLU A 130 2.62 4.06 -30.72
N GLY A 131 2.48 5.39 -30.64
CA GLY A 131 1.35 6.07 -30.00
C GLY A 131 1.30 6.06 -28.47
N ARG A 132 2.40 5.72 -27.76
CA ARG A 132 2.41 5.68 -26.28
C ARG A 132 3.42 6.67 -25.67
N ALA A 133 2.97 7.47 -24.71
CA ALA A 133 3.86 8.27 -23.88
C ALA A 133 4.74 7.35 -23.01
N VAL A 134 5.99 7.76 -22.76
CA VAL A 134 6.95 7.00 -21.96
C VAL A 134 7.21 7.73 -20.66
N LYS A 135 7.08 7.02 -19.53
CA LYS A 135 7.39 7.57 -18.21
C LYS A 135 8.88 7.41 -17.97
N THR A 136 9.55 8.49 -17.60
CA THR A 136 10.99 8.54 -17.44
C THR A 136 11.32 9.06 -16.06
N LEU A 137 12.03 8.26 -15.29
CA LEU A 137 12.62 8.70 -14.03
C LEU A 137 13.98 9.34 -14.34
N LYS A 138 14.10 10.66 -14.12
CA LYS A 138 15.33 11.43 -14.25
C LYS A 138 15.96 11.59 -12.88
N ILE A 139 17.21 11.19 -12.76
CA ILE A 139 18.00 11.27 -11.54
C ILE A 139 19.24 12.09 -11.86
N ASN A 140 19.44 13.20 -11.16
CA ASN A 140 20.65 14.01 -11.27
C ASN A 140 21.84 13.27 -10.62
N LEU A 141 22.98 13.26 -11.31
CA LEU A 141 24.22 12.62 -10.85
C LEU A 141 24.79 13.27 -9.58
N ASP A 142 24.43 14.52 -9.29
CA ASP A 142 24.77 15.21 -8.03
C ASP A 142 24.15 14.56 -6.78
N LEU A 143 23.19 13.64 -6.94
CA LEU A 143 22.50 12.98 -5.83
C LEU A 143 23.46 12.22 -4.90
N ASP A 144 24.45 11.53 -5.45
CA ASP A 144 25.42 10.78 -4.63
C ASP A 144 26.30 11.74 -3.81
N GLU A 145 26.75 12.84 -4.42
CA GLU A 145 27.54 13.86 -3.74
C GLU A 145 26.70 14.59 -2.67
N PHE A 146 25.44 14.89 -2.96
CA PHE A 146 24.48 15.43 -2.00
C PHE A 146 24.34 14.53 -0.77
N MET A 147 24.13 13.23 -0.98
CA MET A 147 24.00 12.27 0.13
C MET A 147 25.30 12.14 0.92
N ARG A 148 26.46 12.23 0.26
CA ARG A 148 27.78 12.28 0.92
C ARG A 148 27.94 13.51 1.81
N ILE A 149 27.49 14.67 1.35
CA ILE A 149 27.55 15.93 2.12
C ILE A 149 26.67 15.84 3.36
N ILE A 150 25.42 15.38 3.21
CA ILE A 150 24.46 15.32 4.31
C ILE A 150 24.78 14.23 5.31
N ARG A 151 25.54 13.20 4.93
CA ARG A 151 25.97 12.12 5.85
C ARG A 151 26.65 12.61 7.12
N LYS A 152 27.21 13.83 7.12
CA LYS A 152 27.74 14.49 8.33
C LYS A 152 26.67 14.77 9.40
N ASN A 153 25.39 14.80 9.03
CA ASN A 153 24.24 14.94 9.90
C ASN A 153 23.35 13.68 9.78
N GLU A 154 23.51 12.75 10.73
CA GLU A 154 22.84 11.43 10.70
C GLU A 154 21.31 11.52 10.60
N LYS A 155 20.69 12.47 11.33
CA LYS A 155 19.23 12.65 11.32
C LYS A 155 18.73 13.07 9.94
N LEU A 156 19.35 14.11 9.35
CA LEU A 156 18.98 14.57 8.01
C LEU A 156 19.22 13.50 6.96
N PHE A 157 20.34 12.77 7.07
CA PHE A 157 20.65 11.68 6.17
C PHE A 157 19.54 10.63 6.16
N PHE A 158 19.08 10.19 7.33
CA PHE A 158 17.98 9.22 7.45
C PHE A 158 16.66 9.77 6.90
N ILE A 159 16.35 11.05 7.12
CA ILE A 159 15.15 11.69 6.56
C ILE A 159 15.19 11.70 5.03
N CYS A 160 16.33 12.10 4.45
CA CYS A 160 16.51 12.16 2.99
C CYS A 160 16.50 10.77 2.36
N GLU A 161 17.17 9.79 2.97
CA GLU A 161 17.17 8.41 2.50
C GLU A 161 15.74 7.84 2.43
N ASN A 162 14.94 8.07 3.48
CA ASN A 162 13.55 7.63 3.48
C ASN A 162 12.69 8.37 2.44
N ALA A 163 12.93 9.66 2.22
CA ALA A 163 12.25 10.43 1.19
C ALA A 163 12.56 9.90 -0.22
N ILE A 164 13.84 9.61 -0.52
CA ILE A 164 14.28 8.97 -1.78
C ILE A 164 13.57 7.63 -1.96
N ARG A 165 13.64 6.76 -0.94
CA ARG A 165 13.05 5.42 -0.98
C ARG A 165 11.55 5.48 -1.24
N LYS A 166 10.84 6.40 -0.59
CA LYS A 166 9.40 6.60 -0.76
C LYS A 166 9.08 7.06 -2.19
N LYS A 167 9.74 8.12 -2.67
CA LYS A 167 9.53 8.69 -4.01
C LYS A 167 9.76 7.65 -5.11
N LEU A 168 10.90 6.98 -5.07
CA LEU A 168 11.24 5.91 -6.01
C LEU A 168 10.29 4.70 -5.93
N SER A 169 9.85 4.31 -4.73
CA SER A 169 8.89 3.20 -4.58
C SER A 169 7.52 3.51 -5.20
N GLU A 170 7.06 4.75 -5.09
CA GLU A 170 5.81 5.22 -5.70
C GLU A 170 5.94 5.27 -7.23
N ASP A 171 7.03 5.84 -7.73
CA ASP A 171 7.27 6.02 -9.18
C ASP A 171 7.54 4.70 -9.91
N MET A 172 8.27 3.79 -9.28
CA MET A 172 8.73 2.53 -9.90
C MET A 172 7.76 1.37 -9.73
N LYS A 173 6.60 1.58 -9.11
CA LYS A 173 5.68 0.51 -8.67
C LYS A 173 5.47 -0.59 -9.73
N LYS A 174 5.40 -0.26 -11.02
CA LYS A 174 5.11 -1.19 -12.14
C LYS A 174 6.32 -1.55 -13.05
N PHE A 175 7.56 -1.30 -12.64
CA PHE A 175 8.75 -1.42 -13.51
C PHE A 175 9.22 -2.89 -13.72
N THR A 176 9.59 -3.28 -14.96
CA THR A 176 10.18 -4.59 -15.38
C THR A 176 11.03 -4.46 -16.65
N VAL A 177 12.12 -5.21 -16.84
CA VAL A 177 13.17 -4.95 -17.87
C VAL A 177 12.86 -5.23 -19.34
N PRO A 178 11.85 -5.99 -19.82
CA PRO A 178 11.46 -5.79 -21.22
C PRO A 178 10.87 -4.38 -21.44
N ARG A 179 10.61 -3.64 -20.36
CA ARG A 179 10.04 -2.30 -20.35
C ARG A 179 10.96 -1.26 -19.72
N ILE A 180 12.16 -1.59 -19.25
CA ILE A 180 13.10 -0.61 -18.68
C ILE A 180 14.27 -0.42 -19.63
N ASN A 181 14.57 0.83 -19.98
CA ASN A 181 15.82 1.20 -20.64
C ASN A 181 16.51 2.29 -19.83
N CYS A 182 17.81 2.16 -19.60
CA CYS A 182 18.60 3.13 -18.86
C CYS A 182 19.53 3.89 -19.81
N TYR A 183 19.62 5.20 -19.64
CA TYR A 183 20.55 6.05 -20.39
C TYR A 183 21.14 7.14 -19.50
N VAL A 184 22.34 7.61 -19.85
CA VAL A 184 23.05 8.63 -19.06
C VAL A 184 23.47 9.77 -19.99
N ASP A 185 23.28 11.02 -19.51
CA ASP A 185 23.89 12.24 -20.06
C ASP A 185 24.97 12.79 -19.10
N GLU A 186 25.55 13.95 -19.40
CA GLU A 186 26.61 14.56 -18.57
C GLU A 186 26.20 14.86 -17.11
N LYS A 187 24.89 15.00 -16.83
CA LYS A 187 24.37 15.45 -15.53
C LYS A 187 23.30 14.53 -14.94
N ASN A 188 22.72 13.61 -15.71
CA ASN A 188 21.55 12.85 -15.30
C ASN A 188 21.55 11.41 -15.83
N LEU A 189 21.03 10.52 -15.02
CA LEU A 189 20.57 9.18 -15.37
C LEU A 189 19.07 9.22 -15.69
N TYR A 190 18.67 8.62 -16.81
CA TYR A 190 17.29 8.46 -17.24
C TYR A 190 16.93 6.98 -17.27
N ILE A 191 15.87 6.63 -16.56
CA ILE A 191 15.31 5.27 -16.53
C ILE A 191 13.93 5.35 -17.17
N LEU A 192 13.82 4.85 -18.39
CA LEU A 192 12.59 4.87 -19.19
C LEU A 192 11.76 3.63 -18.90
N TYR A 193 10.45 3.82 -18.76
CA TYR A 193 9.47 2.76 -18.66
C TYR A 193 8.23 2.98 -19.55
N LEU A 194 7.87 1.94 -20.29
CA LEU A 194 6.69 1.93 -21.16
C LEU A 194 5.39 1.92 -20.35
N ILE A 195 4.56 2.95 -20.55
CA ILE A 195 3.27 3.10 -19.86
C ILE A 195 2.22 2.16 -20.49
N PRO A 196 1.36 1.49 -19.70
CA PRO A 196 0.16 0.82 -20.19
C PRO A 196 -0.82 1.84 -20.81
N VAL A 197 -1.59 1.44 -21.81
CA VAL A 197 -2.42 2.30 -22.70
C VAL A 197 -3.43 3.24 -22.00
N ASN A 198 -3.64 3.13 -20.69
CA ASN A 198 -4.74 3.80 -19.96
C ASN A 198 -4.32 4.90 -18.97
N GLU A 199 -3.06 5.34 -18.96
CA GLU A 199 -2.61 6.47 -18.12
C GLU A 199 -2.40 7.70 -19.03
N GLU A 200 -3.25 8.73 -18.85
CA GLU A 200 -3.11 10.01 -19.57
C GLU A 200 -1.98 10.85 -18.95
N PRO A 201 -1.04 11.36 -19.75
CA PRO A 201 0.00 12.25 -19.26
C PRO A 201 -0.58 13.63 -18.93
N THR A 202 -0.11 14.25 -17.84
CA THR A 202 -0.35 15.67 -17.56
C THR A 202 0.56 16.53 -18.44
N GLU A 203 0.00 17.56 -19.10
CA GLU A 203 0.60 18.33 -20.20
C GLU A 203 1.94 19.04 -19.89
N ASP A 204 2.28 19.26 -18.62
CA ASP A 204 3.40 20.14 -18.21
C ASP A 204 4.82 19.49 -18.18
N CYS A 205 5.03 18.31 -18.77
CA CYS A 205 6.23 17.50 -18.48
C CYS A 205 7.08 17.06 -19.67
N PHE A 206 6.99 17.72 -20.83
CA PHE A 206 7.74 17.31 -22.03
C PHE A 206 9.06 18.07 -22.18
N PHE A 207 10.18 17.36 -22.31
CA PHE A 207 11.51 17.94 -22.55
C PHE A 207 12.19 17.36 -23.80
N GLY A 208 13.01 18.20 -24.44
CA GLY A 208 13.60 17.99 -25.77
C GLY A 208 14.83 17.08 -25.84
N VAL A 209 15.53 17.22 -26.97
CA VAL A 209 16.62 16.40 -27.54
C VAL A 209 17.84 16.18 -26.62
N TYR A 210 18.23 14.92 -26.39
CA TYR A 210 19.47 14.55 -25.66
C TYR A 210 20.35 13.55 -26.42
N LYS A 211 21.64 13.50 -26.08
CA LYS A 211 22.67 12.61 -26.66
C LYS A 211 23.04 11.54 -25.61
N PHE A 212 22.97 10.27 -25.97
CA PHE A 212 23.01 9.15 -25.01
C PHE A 212 24.31 8.32 -25.13
N VAL A 213 24.82 7.82 -24.00
CA VAL A 213 26.02 6.95 -23.91
C VAL A 213 25.66 5.60 -23.26
N GLU A 214 26.31 4.51 -23.71
CA GLU A 214 26.09 3.11 -23.28
C GLU A 214 26.62 2.76 -21.87
N VAL A 215 26.20 1.58 -21.41
CA VAL A 215 25.90 1.10 -20.04
C VAL A 215 27.10 0.93 -19.07
N ASP A 216 28.33 1.23 -19.46
CA ASP A 216 29.50 0.98 -18.59
C ASP A 216 29.70 2.02 -17.46
N PHE A 217 29.01 3.17 -17.49
CA PHE A 217 29.16 4.25 -16.49
C PHE A 217 28.26 4.10 -15.25
N ILE A 218 27.24 3.23 -15.31
CA ILE A 218 26.27 3.06 -14.22
C ILE A 218 27.01 2.61 -12.94
N ASN A 219 27.99 1.71 -13.02
CA ASN A 219 28.67 1.16 -11.84
C ASN A 219 29.41 2.18 -10.94
N ASN A 220 29.58 3.44 -11.36
CA ASN A 220 30.20 4.49 -10.54
C ASN A 220 29.24 5.24 -9.58
N LEU A 221 27.90 5.09 -9.72
CA LEU A 221 26.90 5.79 -8.89
C LEU A 221 26.38 4.91 -7.73
N THR A 222 27.24 4.61 -6.77
CA THR A 222 27.01 3.53 -5.79
C THR A 222 25.73 3.67 -4.98
N PHE A 223 25.47 4.82 -4.36
CA PHE A 223 24.33 4.98 -3.45
C PHE A 223 22.98 4.96 -4.18
N THR A 224 22.87 5.75 -5.25
CA THR A 224 21.62 5.87 -5.99
C THR A 224 21.23 4.58 -6.69
N ILE A 225 22.21 3.84 -7.22
CA ILE A 225 21.97 2.56 -7.89
C ILE A 225 21.63 1.46 -6.90
N GLU A 226 22.25 1.44 -5.72
CA GLU A 226 21.88 0.51 -4.65
C GLU A 226 20.39 0.66 -4.29
N ILE A 227 19.94 1.88 -4.02
CA ILE A 227 18.52 2.13 -3.69
C ILE A 227 17.61 1.77 -4.88
N PHE A 228 18.00 2.14 -6.10
CA PHE A 228 17.23 1.79 -7.30
C PHE A 228 17.07 0.27 -7.45
N ASN A 229 18.17 -0.48 -7.35
CA ASN A 229 18.17 -1.94 -7.51
C ASN A 229 17.41 -2.64 -6.37
N GLU A 230 17.51 -2.13 -5.14
CA GLU A 230 16.72 -2.61 -4.02
C GLU A 230 15.22 -2.45 -4.27
N ILE A 231 14.80 -1.26 -4.72
CA ILE A 231 13.40 -0.96 -5.03
C ILE A 231 12.93 -1.79 -6.23
N LEU A 232 13.75 -1.95 -7.25
CA LEU A 232 13.46 -2.80 -8.40
C LEU A 232 13.22 -4.26 -7.97
N LYS A 233 14.10 -4.82 -7.14
CA LYS A 233 13.93 -6.18 -6.58
C LYS A 233 12.67 -6.32 -5.73
N ARG A 234 12.34 -5.31 -4.92
CA ARG A 234 11.07 -5.27 -4.16
C ARG A 234 9.85 -5.23 -5.09
N ASN A 235 9.93 -4.46 -6.17
CA ASN A 235 8.86 -4.38 -7.16
C ASN A 235 8.68 -5.71 -7.92
N LEU A 236 9.75 -6.42 -8.25
CA LEU A 236 9.66 -7.78 -8.80
C LEU A 236 8.91 -8.72 -7.87
N CYS A 237 9.23 -8.70 -6.57
CA CYS A 237 8.52 -9.50 -5.57
C CYS A 237 7.02 -9.16 -5.55
N ARG A 238 6.69 -7.86 -5.54
CA ARG A 238 5.30 -7.38 -5.54
C ARG A 238 4.53 -7.81 -6.80
N LEU A 239 5.14 -7.69 -7.98
CA LEU A 239 4.53 -8.06 -9.26
C LEU A 239 4.38 -9.59 -9.36
N LEU A 240 5.36 -10.35 -8.89
CA LEU A 240 5.27 -11.81 -8.78
C LEU A 240 4.07 -12.23 -7.92
N LEU A 241 3.94 -11.66 -6.71
CA LEU A 241 2.85 -12.00 -5.78
C LEU A 241 1.46 -11.62 -6.30
N ASN A 242 1.38 -10.66 -7.23
CA ASN A 242 0.14 -10.25 -7.88
C ASN A 242 -0.15 -11.01 -9.20
N PHE A 243 0.72 -11.92 -9.63
CA PHE A 243 0.66 -12.57 -10.96
C PHE A 243 0.75 -11.61 -12.16
N ASP A 244 1.31 -10.43 -11.94
CA ASP A 244 1.52 -9.43 -12.98
C ASP A 244 2.88 -9.59 -13.71
N LEU A 245 3.65 -10.63 -13.35
CA LEU A 245 5.01 -10.87 -13.85
C LEU A 245 5.12 -12.24 -14.52
N SER A 246 5.51 -12.28 -15.80
CA SER A 246 5.80 -13.53 -16.50
C SER A 246 7.17 -14.09 -16.11
N SER A 247 7.38 -15.40 -16.26
CA SER A 247 8.69 -16.02 -16.02
C SER A 247 9.78 -15.43 -16.92
N ASN A 248 9.46 -15.08 -18.16
CA ASN A 248 10.42 -14.47 -19.09
C ASN A 248 10.78 -13.04 -18.67
N ASP A 249 9.79 -12.24 -18.24
CA ASP A 249 10.06 -10.88 -17.75
C ASP A 249 10.90 -10.91 -16.46
N LEU A 250 10.66 -11.88 -15.58
CA LEU A 250 11.46 -12.08 -14.37
C LEU A 250 12.91 -12.45 -14.71
N ILE A 251 13.15 -13.39 -15.62
CA ILE A 251 14.50 -13.80 -16.04
C ILE A 251 15.24 -12.61 -16.67
N THR A 252 14.58 -11.89 -17.59
CA THR A 252 15.15 -10.72 -18.29
C THR A 252 15.42 -9.58 -17.31
N THR A 253 14.56 -9.36 -16.33
CA THR A 253 14.80 -8.34 -15.30
C THR A 253 15.89 -8.76 -14.32
N ASN A 254 15.97 -10.04 -14.01
CA ASN A 254 17.03 -10.54 -13.16
C ASN A 254 18.41 -10.44 -13.84
N SER A 255 18.52 -10.64 -15.16
CA SER A 255 19.80 -10.45 -15.87
C SER A 255 20.32 -9.01 -15.80
N PHE A 256 19.43 -8.01 -15.72
CA PHE A 256 19.84 -6.62 -15.47
C PHE A 256 20.57 -6.45 -14.12
N LEU A 257 20.23 -7.30 -13.15
CA LEU A 257 20.83 -7.27 -11.81
C LEU A 257 22.12 -8.11 -11.71
N SER A 258 22.60 -8.75 -12.79
CA SER A 258 23.65 -9.81 -12.72
C SER A 258 24.98 -9.39 -12.09
N GLN A 259 25.32 -8.10 -12.15
CA GLN A 259 26.55 -7.56 -11.58
C GLN A 259 26.35 -6.92 -10.20
N THR A 260 25.16 -7.08 -9.60
CA THR A 260 24.76 -6.42 -8.35
C THR A 260 24.50 -7.44 -7.25
N GLU A 261 24.60 -7.02 -5.98
CA GLU A 261 24.19 -7.86 -4.85
C GLU A 261 22.69 -8.22 -4.85
N PHE A 262 21.89 -7.49 -5.64
CA PHE A 262 20.46 -7.70 -5.78
C PHE A 262 20.11 -8.84 -6.74
N PHE A 263 21.08 -9.39 -7.48
CA PHE A 263 20.88 -10.53 -8.37
C PHE A 263 20.20 -11.71 -7.66
N ILE A 264 19.24 -12.34 -8.33
CA ILE A 264 18.57 -13.54 -7.85
C ILE A 264 19.29 -14.74 -8.47
N THR A 265 20.16 -15.38 -7.69
CA THR A 265 20.95 -16.53 -8.15
C THR A 265 20.11 -17.75 -8.47
N ASP A 266 19.09 -18.03 -7.65
CA ASP A 266 18.12 -19.10 -7.87
C ASP A 266 16.71 -18.52 -7.88
N ILE A 267 16.15 -18.35 -9.09
CA ILE A 267 14.84 -17.74 -9.31
C ILE A 267 13.72 -18.58 -8.70
N GLU A 268 13.81 -19.91 -8.80
CA GLU A 268 12.77 -20.80 -8.28
C GLU A 268 12.76 -20.79 -6.76
N GLU A 269 13.94 -20.87 -6.13
CA GLU A 269 14.06 -20.75 -4.67
C GLU A 269 13.62 -19.37 -4.17
N TRP A 270 13.92 -18.30 -4.90
CA TRP A 270 13.47 -16.95 -4.54
C TRP A 270 11.96 -16.76 -4.67
N LYS A 271 11.33 -17.27 -5.73
CA LYS A 271 9.86 -17.27 -5.88
C LYS A 271 9.19 -17.96 -4.69
N LEU A 272 9.75 -19.11 -4.29
CA LEU A 272 9.28 -19.88 -3.14
C LEU A 272 9.39 -19.07 -1.85
N ASP A 273 10.55 -18.46 -1.58
CA ASP A 273 10.77 -17.65 -0.39
C ASP A 273 9.84 -16.42 -0.33
N CYS A 274 9.58 -15.76 -1.47
CA CYS A 274 8.63 -14.66 -1.59
C CYS A 274 7.21 -15.09 -1.21
N ALA A 275 6.72 -16.18 -1.81
CA ALA A 275 5.38 -16.71 -1.55
C ALA A 275 5.22 -17.17 -0.08
N MET A 276 6.22 -17.87 0.45
CA MET A 276 6.20 -18.32 1.85
C MET A 276 6.19 -17.15 2.84
N LYS A 277 7.01 -16.12 2.60
CA LYS A 277 7.04 -14.90 3.45
C LYS A 277 5.71 -14.17 3.42
N GLU A 278 5.07 -14.06 2.27
CA GLU A 278 3.76 -13.40 2.18
C GLU A 278 2.68 -14.18 2.94
N ILE A 279 2.64 -15.52 2.81
CA ILE A 279 1.74 -16.37 3.59
C ILE A 279 1.99 -16.22 5.10
N ILE A 280 3.26 -16.14 5.55
CA ILE A 280 3.60 -15.85 6.95
C ILE A 280 3.00 -14.52 7.40
N ASN A 281 3.21 -13.48 6.60
CA ASN A 281 2.75 -12.14 6.94
C ASN A 281 1.22 -12.08 7.01
N LEU A 282 0.53 -12.72 6.07
CA LEU A 282 -0.94 -12.77 6.03
C LEU A 282 -1.52 -13.62 7.18
N SER A 283 -0.88 -14.75 7.53
CA SER A 283 -1.33 -15.61 8.63
C SER A 283 -1.11 -15.05 10.03
N ARG A 284 -0.23 -14.04 10.19
CA ARG A 284 0.06 -13.36 11.46
C ARG A 284 -0.78 -12.10 11.70
N LYS A 285 -1.24 -11.45 10.62
CA LYS A 285 -2.06 -10.24 10.72
C LYS A 285 -3.49 -10.59 11.14
N GLU A 286 -4.17 -9.63 11.76
CA GLU A 286 -5.62 -9.72 11.95
C GLU A 286 -6.31 -9.88 10.59
N ARG A 287 -7.35 -10.73 10.56
CA ARG A 287 -8.14 -10.96 9.35
C ARG A 287 -8.84 -9.67 8.94
N LYS A 288 -8.60 -9.26 7.70
CA LYS A 288 -9.41 -8.25 7.02
C LYS A 288 -10.54 -8.95 6.28
N TRP A 289 -11.76 -8.49 6.52
CA TRP A 289 -12.99 -9.09 5.98
C TRP A 289 -13.46 -8.43 4.67
N GLU A 290 -12.63 -7.57 4.08
CA GLU A 290 -12.85 -7.05 2.72
C GLU A 290 -12.91 -8.22 1.73
N THR A 291 -13.95 -8.24 0.88
CA THR A 291 -14.19 -9.32 -0.08
C THR A 291 -13.81 -8.92 -1.50
N VAL A 292 -13.55 -9.92 -2.33
CA VAL A 292 -13.29 -9.77 -3.76
C VAL A 292 -14.04 -10.85 -4.54
N CYS A 293 -14.66 -10.45 -5.65
CA CYS A 293 -15.12 -11.41 -6.64
C CYS A 293 -13.91 -11.95 -7.41
N TRP A 294 -13.57 -13.19 -7.11
CA TRP A 294 -12.34 -13.84 -7.57
C TRP A 294 -12.58 -14.79 -8.74
N LEU A 295 -13.83 -15.20 -8.95
CA LEU A 295 -14.32 -15.83 -10.17
C LEU A 295 -14.64 -14.73 -11.20
N LYS A 296 -13.63 -13.99 -11.68
CA LYS A 296 -13.88 -13.07 -12.80
C LYS A 296 -14.30 -13.89 -14.02
N GLU A 297 -15.46 -13.54 -14.58
CA GLU A 297 -15.99 -14.12 -15.81
C GLU A 297 -14.94 -14.12 -16.93
N LYS A 298 -14.98 -15.16 -17.75
CA LYS A 298 -14.13 -15.50 -18.91
C LYS A 298 -13.95 -14.40 -19.99
N CYS A 299 -14.13 -13.12 -19.74
CA CYS A 299 -14.01 -12.08 -20.78
C CYS A 299 -12.60 -11.48 -20.88
N LEU A 300 -11.57 -12.30 -21.15
CA LEU A 300 -10.27 -11.82 -21.66
C LEU A 300 -9.53 -12.84 -22.57
N PHE A 301 -10.11 -14.02 -22.82
CA PHE A 301 -9.56 -15.03 -23.75
C PHE A 301 -10.46 -15.19 -24.98
N ASP A 302 -10.83 -14.08 -25.61
CA ASP A 302 -11.33 -14.03 -27.00
C ASP A 302 -10.87 -12.70 -27.63
N LYS A 303 -9.55 -12.57 -27.80
CA LYS A 303 -8.96 -11.67 -28.81
C LYS A 303 -8.02 -12.48 -29.67
N GLY A 304 -8.61 -13.42 -30.40
CA GLY A 304 -8.02 -14.11 -31.53
C GLY A 304 -8.97 -14.06 -32.71
N GLY A 305 -9.53 -12.88 -32.99
CA GLY A 305 -10.23 -12.63 -34.24
C GLY A 305 -9.22 -12.68 -35.38
N TYR A 306 -9.06 -13.86 -35.98
CA TYR A 306 -8.51 -13.98 -37.32
C TYR A 306 -9.38 -13.11 -38.23
N LYS A 307 -8.81 -11.99 -38.68
CA LYS A 307 -9.30 -11.29 -39.87
C LYS A 307 -9.00 -12.22 -41.05
N GLU A 308 -10.03 -12.89 -41.55
CA GLU A 308 -10.00 -13.41 -42.92
C GLU A 308 -10.07 -12.22 -43.87
N ASP A 309 -8.91 -11.79 -44.36
CA ASP A 309 -8.79 -11.05 -45.61
C ASP A 309 -7.83 -11.83 -46.51
N GLY A 310 -8.32 -12.35 -47.63
CA GLY A 310 -7.48 -13.00 -48.63
C GLY A 310 -8.23 -13.81 -49.67
N LYS A 311 -8.79 -13.14 -50.68
CA LYS A 311 -8.89 -13.74 -52.03
C LYS A 311 -7.46 -13.96 -52.55
N VAL A 312 -7.17 -15.12 -53.16
CA VAL A 312 -6.67 -15.31 -54.54
C VAL A 312 -6.38 -16.81 -54.78
N ASP A 313 -7.00 -17.32 -55.84
CA ASP A 313 -6.66 -18.40 -56.78
C ASP A 313 -5.49 -19.36 -56.55
N GLY A 314 -5.74 -20.64 -56.89
CA GLY A 314 -4.92 -21.33 -57.90
C GLY A 314 -3.81 -22.27 -57.43
N ASP A 315 -4.11 -23.57 -57.53
CA ASP A 315 -3.22 -24.68 -57.90
C ASP A 315 -1.92 -25.00 -57.13
N SER A 316 -1.98 -26.18 -56.50
CA SER A 316 -1.09 -27.33 -56.72
C SER A 316 0.04 -27.64 -55.72
N LYS A 317 0.07 -28.94 -55.37
CA LYS A 317 1.16 -29.80 -54.87
C LYS A 317 1.52 -29.75 -53.37
N GLU A 318 1.04 -30.78 -52.65
CA GLU A 318 1.83 -31.53 -51.66
C GLU A 318 3.17 -32.03 -52.25
N PRO A 319 4.19 -32.49 -51.48
CA PRO A 319 4.17 -32.86 -50.05
C PRO A 319 5.42 -32.39 -49.24
N SER A 320 5.36 -32.49 -47.91
CA SER A 320 6.30 -33.32 -47.13
C SER A 320 6.15 -33.08 -45.63
N LYS A 321 5.92 -34.19 -44.91
CA LYS A 321 5.93 -34.28 -43.46
C LYS A 321 7.31 -33.88 -42.93
N VAL A 322 7.37 -32.82 -42.15
CA VAL A 322 8.43 -32.61 -41.17
C VAL A 322 7.78 -32.71 -39.79
N ASN A 323 8.07 -33.82 -39.11
CA ASN A 323 7.86 -33.98 -37.68
C ASN A 323 8.62 -32.85 -36.97
N VAL A 324 7.90 -31.82 -36.55
CA VAL A 324 8.37 -30.92 -35.49
C VAL A 324 7.75 -31.43 -34.22
N ASN A 325 8.59 -32.04 -33.37
CA ASN A 325 8.25 -32.43 -32.02
C ASN A 325 7.54 -31.27 -31.32
N GLU A 326 6.23 -31.45 -31.05
CA GLU A 326 5.50 -30.61 -30.11
C GLU A 326 6.20 -30.71 -28.74
N PRO A 327 6.77 -29.62 -28.20
CA PRO A 327 7.25 -29.63 -26.84
C PRO A 327 6.03 -29.50 -25.94
N ASN A 328 5.66 -30.63 -25.34
CA ASN A 328 4.91 -30.74 -24.10
C ASN A 328 3.59 -29.96 -24.04
N ASN A 329 2.50 -30.70 -24.21
CA ASN A 329 1.28 -30.48 -23.44
C ASN A 329 1.68 -30.27 -21.97
N ILE A 330 1.67 -29.01 -21.54
CA ILE A 330 1.75 -28.67 -20.13
C ILE A 330 0.37 -29.01 -19.58
N ASP A 331 0.24 -30.24 -19.06
CA ASP A 331 -0.81 -30.53 -18.09
C ASP A 331 -0.79 -29.43 -17.03
N PRO A 332 -1.89 -28.71 -16.80
CA PRO A 332 -1.87 -27.58 -15.88
C PRO A 332 -1.76 -28.07 -14.43
N PRO A 333 -0.66 -27.83 -13.69
CA PRO A 333 -0.58 -28.23 -12.29
C PRO A 333 -1.07 -27.08 -11.42
N LEU A 334 -2.11 -27.37 -10.63
CA LEU A 334 -2.92 -26.47 -9.80
C LEU A 334 -3.65 -25.34 -10.53
N LEU A 335 -4.48 -25.75 -11.49
CA LEU A 335 -5.71 -25.03 -11.75
C LEU A 335 -6.71 -25.44 -10.66
N LEU A 336 -7.18 -24.48 -9.85
CA LEU A 336 -8.59 -24.51 -9.47
C LEU A 336 -9.33 -24.92 -10.73
N ASP A 337 -10.07 -26.03 -10.67
CA ASP A 337 -10.89 -26.43 -11.81
C ASP A 337 -12.04 -25.42 -11.94
N LEU A 338 -11.71 -24.23 -12.45
CA LEU A 338 -12.62 -23.14 -12.78
C LEU A 338 -13.54 -23.56 -13.94
N SER A 339 -13.33 -24.74 -14.53
CA SER A 339 -14.32 -25.33 -15.45
C SER A 339 -15.60 -25.74 -14.71
N LYS A 340 -15.56 -25.86 -13.37
CA LYS A 340 -16.70 -26.22 -12.52
C LYS A 340 -17.05 -25.11 -11.51
N PRO A 341 -17.44 -23.91 -11.97
CA PRO A 341 -17.73 -22.76 -11.11
C PRO A 341 -18.89 -23.02 -10.14
N GLU A 342 -19.81 -23.94 -10.45
CA GLU A 342 -20.96 -24.31 -9.61
C GLU A 342 -20.57 -24.88 -8.24
N PHE A 343 -19.31 -25.27 -8.12
CA PHE A 343 -18.73 -25.81 -6.91
C PHE A 343 -18.02 -24.73 -6.08
N LEU A 344 -17.68 -23.56 -6.63
CA LEU A 344 -16.92 -22.53 -5.94
C LEU A 344 -17.82 -21.37 -5.46
N PRO A 345 -17.46 -20.69 -4.36
CA PRO A 345 -18.12 -19.46 -3.96
C PRO A 345 -17.74 -18.31 -4.91
N LYS A 346 -18.63 -17.32 -5.09
CA LYS A 346 -18.38 -16.16 -5.95
C LYS A 346 -17.39 -15.17 -5.32
N GLU A 347 -17.47 -15.00 -4.01
CA GLU A 347 -16.66 -14.07 -3.24
C GLU A 347 -15.84 -14.79 -2.16
N ILE A 348 -14.65 -14.26 -1.89
CA ILE A 348 -13.74 -14.64 -0.79
C ILE A 348 -13.08 -13.39 -0.23
N SER A 349 -12.37 -13.48 0.90
CA SER A 349 -11.61 -12.33 1.39
C SER A 349 -10.41 -11.98 0.50
N VAL A 350 -10.03 -10.70 0.48
CA VAL A 350 -8.85 -10.20 -0.24
C VAL A 350 -7.56 -10.86 0.26
N ASN A 351 -7.44 -11.08 1.56
CA ASN A 351 -6.27 -11.75 2.15
C ASN A 351 -6.19 -13.20 1.69
N PHE A 352 -7.31 -13.92 1.67
CA PHE A 352 -7.35 -15.30 1.21
C PHE A 352 -7.06 -15.40 -0.29
N TYR A 353 -7.57 -14.47 -1.11
CA TYR A 353 -7.24 -14.41 -2.53
C TYR A 353 -5.72 -14.31 -2.76
N LYS A 354 -5.01 -13.46 -2.01
CA LYS A 354 -3.54 -13.37 -2.06
C LYS A 354 -2.85 -14.68 -1.66
N ILE A 355 -3.40 -15.40 -0.69
CA ILE A 355 -2.88 -16.73 -0.30
C ILE A 355 -3.05 -17.73 -1.43
N LEU A 356 -4.20 -17.72 -2.12
CA LEU A 356 -4.40 -18.58 -3.30
C LEU A 356 -3.38 -18.29 -4.41
N LEU A 357 -3.09 -17.01 -4.65
CA LEU A 357 -2.00 -16.61 -5.56
C LEU A 357 -0.67 -17.20 -5.09
N CYS A 358 -0.31 -17.04 -3.81
CA CYS A 358 0.94 -17.60 -3.28
C CYS A 358 0.99 -19.14 -3.42
N ILE A 359 -0.08 -19.87 -3.13
CA ILE A 359 -0.17 -21.33 -3.31
C ILE A 359 0.06 -21.71 -4.78
N LYS A 360 -0.50 -20.95 -5.72
CA LYS A 360 -0.28 -21.14 -7.15
C LYS A 360 1.20 -20.95 -7.52
N ILE A 361 1.88 -19.94 -6.97
CA ILE A 361 3.33 -19.75 -7.18
C ILE A 361 4.10 -20.97 -6.66
N ILE A 362 3.80 -21.42 -5.44
CA ILE A 362 4.48 -22.55 -4.80
C ILE A 362 4.34 -23.81 -5.64
N THR A 363 3.16 -24.04 -6.23
CA THR A 363 2.92 -25.22 -7.05
C THR A 363 3.67 -25.20 -8.37
N LEU A 364 3.64 -24.04 -9.04
CA LEU A 364 4.26 -23.90 -10.35
C LEU A 364 5.80 -23.82 -10.25
N CYS A 365 6.32 -23.60 -9.05
CA CYS A 365 7.74 -23.48 -8.78
C CYS A 365 8.45 -24.83 -8.88
N LYS A 366 9.62 -24.86 -9.52
CA LYS A 366 10.49 -26.05 -9.66
C LYS A 366 11.61 -26.05 -8.61
N SER A 367 11.26 -25.78 -7.35
CA SER A 367 12.20 -25.73 -6.23
C SER A 367 12.43 -27.10 -5.58
N LYS A 368 13.65 -27.33 -5.07
CA LYS A 368 13.98 -28.54 -4.28
C LYS A 368 13.32 -28.53 -2.89
N ARG A 369 12.93 -27.36 -2.37
CA ARG A 369 12.30 -27.16 -1.06
C ARG A 369 10.77 -27.27 -1.09
N ILE A 370 10.15 -27.58 -2.23
CA ILE A 370 8.69 -27.55 -2.41
C ILE A 370 7.93 -28.37 -1.36
N LYS A 371 8.38 -29.59 -1.04
CA LYS A 371 7.76 -30.44 0.00
C LYS A 371 7.77 -29.80 1.39
N LYS A 372 8.84 -29.07 1.73
CA LYS A 372 8.95 -28.34 3.00
C LYS A 372 8.04 -27.11 2.98
N ALA A 373 7.93 -26.43 1.84
CA ALA A 373 7.02 -25.31 1.66
C ALA A 373 5.55 -25.75 1.77
N GLU A 374 5.15 -26.88 1.17
CA GLU A 374 3.80 -27.45 1.30
C GLU A 374 3.44 -27.68 2.77
N GLN A 375 4.28 -28.39 3.53
CA GLN A 375 4.06 -28.61 4.97
C GLN A 375 3.97 -27.30 5.75
N PHE A 376 4.76 -26.29 5.35
CA PHE A 376 4.73 -24.97 5.97
C PHE A 376 3.41 -24.24 5.68
N VAL A 377 2.97 -24.26 4.42
CA VAL A 377 1.69 -23.68 3.97
C VAL A 377 0.52 -24.33 4.71
N GLU A 378 0.51 -25.66 4.83
CA GLU A 378 -0.51 -26.39 5.59
C GLU A 378 -0.63 -25.87 7.04
N ARG A 379 0.49 -25.71 7.75
CA ARG A 379 0.51 -25.18 9.11
C ARG A 379 0.02 -23.73 9.18
N ALA A 380 0.43 -22.90 8.23
CA ALA A 380 0.02 -21.49 8.19
C ALA A 380 -1.49 -21.34 7.91
N LEU A 381 -2.02 -22.13 6.99
CA LEU A 381 -3.45 -22.18 6.67
C LEU A 381 -4.27 -22.67 7.87
N LEU A 382 -3.86 -23.76 8.50
CA LEU A 382 -4.56 -24.29 9.68
C LEU A 382 -4.58 -23.24 10.82
N LYS A 383 -3.44 -22.58 11.07
CA LYS A 383 -3.37 -21.50 12.05
C LYS A 383 -4.30 -20.33 11.71
N MET A 384 -4.36 -19.95 10.44
CA MET A 384 -5.21 -18.85 9.99
C MET A 384 -6.70 -19.21 10.09
N MET A 385 -7.08 -20.44 9.76
CA MET A 385 -8.47 -20.93 9.82
C MET A 385 -8.96 -21.16 11.25
N ASN A 386 -8.07 -21.56 12.15
CA ASN A 386 -8.37 -21.77 13.58
C ASN A 386 -8.32 -20.49 14.43
N GLN A 387 -8.20 -19.31 13.83
CA GLN A 387 -8.37 -18.06 14.56
C GLN A 387 -9.80 -17.95 15.10
N THR A 388 -9.98 -17.26 16.23
CA THR A 388 -11.26 -17.16 16.94
C THR A 388 -12.39 -16.81 15.98
N ILE A 389 -13.41 -17.67 15.93
CA ILE A 389 -14.55 -17.50 15.04
C ILE A 389 -15.29 -16.21 15.45
N ASP A 390 -15.35 -15.27 14.52
CA ASP A 390 -16.00 -13.99 14.74
C ASP A 390 -17.51 -14.17 14.96
N PRO A 391 -18.14 -13.46 15.92
CA PRO A 391 -19.58 -13.51 16.13
C PRO A 391 -20.40 -12.98 14.93
N ILE A 392 -19.82 -12.21 14.02
CA ILE A 392 -20.53 -11.60 12.89
C ILE A 392 -20.88 -12.64 11.81
N LEU A 393 -22.16 -12.72 11.43
CA LEU A 393 -22.68 -13.69 10.45
C LEU A 393 -21.96 -13.63 9.09
N LEU A 394 -21.71 -12.42 8.58
CA LEU A 394 -20.98 -12.22 7.32
C LEU A 394 -19.60 -12.88 7.36
N HIS A 395 -18.88 -12.76 8.48
CA HIS A 395 -17.53 -13.31 8.62
C HIS A 395 -17.55 -14.84 8.64
N GLN A 396 -18.61 -15.45 9.16
CA GLN A 396 -18.82 -16.90 9.11
C GLN A 396 -19.07 -17.39 7.68
N PHE A 397 -19.87 -16.67 6.90
CA PHE A 397 -20.06 -16.97 5.46
C PHE A 397 -18.73 -16.86 4.68
N ILE A 398 -17.93 -15.82 4.94
CA ILE A 398 -16.61 -15.67 4.32
C ILE A 398 -15.71 -16.86 4.69
N LEU A 399 -15.65 -17.25 5.97
CA LEU A 399 -14.84 -18.38 6.41
C LEU A 399 -15.32 -19.71 5.78
N PHE A 400 -16.63 -19.91 5.67
CA PHE A 400 -17.19 -21.07 4.96
C PHE A 400 -16.74 -21.12 3.49
N ALA A 401 -16.77 -19.98 2.80
CA ALA A 401 -16.30 -19.85 1.42
C ALA A 401 -14.82 -20.22 1.29
N GLU A 402 -13.96 -19.66 2.17
CA GLU A 402 -12.52 -19.92 2.16
C GLU A 402 -12.19 -21.39 2.42
N LEU A 403 -12.83 -22.01 3.43
CA LEU A 403 -12.66 -23.44 3.74
C LEU A 403 -13.11 -24.32 2.58
N THR A 404 -14.23 -23.97 1.94
CA THR A 404 -14.73 -24.66 0.76
C THR A 404 -13.73 -24.62 -0.40
N VAL A 405 -13.08 -23.48 -0.61
CA VAL A 405 -12.02 -23.35 -1.63
C VAL A 405 -10.79 -24.16 -1.24
N LEU A 406 -10.32 -24.08 0.00
CA LEU A 406 -9.14 -24.83 0.46
C LEU A 406 -9.27 -26.34 0.28
N VAL A 407 -10.43 -26.89 0.66
CA VAL A 407 -10.69 -28.34 0.53
C VAL A 407 -10.57 -28.81 -0.92
N ARG A 408 -10.78 -27.91 -1.89
CA ARG A 408 -10.67 -28.22 -3.32
C ARG A 408 -9.30 -27.95 -3.90
N VAL A 409 -8.63 -26.90 -3.43
CA VAL A 409 -7.29 -26.52 -3.92
C VAL A 409 -6.23 -27.49 -3.41
N LEU A 410 -6.44 -28.09 -2.24
CA LEU A 410 -5.46 -28.94 -1.58
C LEU A 410 -6.00 -30.36 -1.29
N PRO A 411 -6.57 -31.08 -2.26
CA PRO A 411 -7.37 -32.30 -2.01
C PRO A 411 -6.57 -33.45 -1.39
N HIS A 412 -5.24 -33.46 -1.53
CA HIS A 412 -4.34 -34.46 -0.97
C HIS A 412 -3.61 -34.01 0.30
N SER A 413 -3.95 -32.82 0.81
CA SER A 413 -3.30 -32.24 1.98
C SER A 413 -3.72 -32.94 3.26
N LYS A 414 -2.79 -33.06 4.21
CA LYS A 414 -3.03 -33.72 5.50
C LYS A 414 -4.03 -32.97 6.39
N ILE A 415 -4.24 -31.68 6.15
CA ILE A 415 -5.17 -30.84 6.94
C ILE A 415 -6.61 -30.91 6.43
N ILE A 416 -6.90 -31.62 5.33
CA ILE A 416 -8.25 -31.72 4.74
C ILE A 416 -9.30 -32.21 5.75
N PRO A 417 -9.06 -33.25 6.58
CA PRO A 417 -10.05 -33.68 7.57
C PRO A 417 -10.40 -32.57 8.56
N ASP A 418 -9.39 -31.88 9.11
CA ASP A 418 -9.59 -30.79 10.06
C ASP A 418 -10.36 -29.61 9.43
N LEU A 419 -9.98 -29.21 8.20
CA LEU A 419 -10.67 -28.15 7.48
C LEU A 419 -12.11 -28.52 7.10
N SER A 420 -12.37 -29.80 6.82
CA SER A 420 -13.71 -30.29 6.49
C SER A 420 -14.62 -30.28 7.70
N ASN A 421 -14.11 -30.73 8.86
CA ASN A 421 -14.84 -30.67 10.14
C ASN A 421 -15.15 -29.22 10.51
N LEU A 422 -14.16 -28.32 10.44
CA LEU A 422 -14.37 -26.90 10.70
C LEU A 422 -15.40 -26.27 9.74
N ARG A 423 -15.38 -26.66 8.45
CA ARG A 423 -16.37 -26.19 7.47
C ARG A 423 -17.79 -26.63 7.85
N GLU A 424 -17.95 -27.84 8.33
CA GLU A 424 -19.23 -28.38 8.79
C GLU A 424 -19.72 -27.66 10.07
N GLU A 425 -18.83 -27.42 11.03
CA GLU A 425 -19.13 -26.61 12.21
C GLU A 425 -19.62 -25.21 11.82
N ILE A 426 -18.93 -24.56 10.87
CA ILE A 426 -19.31 -23.24 10.34
C ILE A 426 -20.66 -23.27 9.63
N PHE A 427 -20.96 -24.33 8.87
CA PHE A 427 -22.28 -24.53 8.27
C PHE A 427 -23.39 -24.51 9.32
N PHE A 428 -23.23 -25.28 10.41
CA PHE A 428 -24.20 -25.32 11.50
C PHE A 428 -24.31 -23.98 12.24
N MET A 429 -23.19 -23.29 12.46
CA MET A 429 -23.18 -21.95 13.07
C MET A 429 -23.92 -20.91 12.22
N ILE A 430 -23.65 -20.86 10.92
CA ILE A 430 -24.34 -19.97 9.98
C ILE A 430 -25.84 -20.24 10.04
N SER A 431 -26.23 -21.52 9.95
CA SER A 431 -27.63 -21.92 9.98
C SER A 431 -28.31 -21.46 11.27
N LYS A 432 -27.74 -21.80 12.43
CA LYS A 432 -28.26 -21.40 13.74
C LYS A 432 -28.46 -19.90 13.87
N LYS A 433 -27.44 -19.09 13.55
CA LYS A 433 -27.50 -17.62 13.67
C LYS A 433 -28.47 -17.00 12.67
N SER A 434 -28.50 -17.50 11.44
CA SER A 434 -29.43 -17.01 10.41
C SER A 434 -30.87 -17.20 10.85
N THR A 435 -31.17 -18.28 11.58
CA THR A 435 -32.54 -18.64 12.00
C THR A 435 -32.95 -18.19 13.40
N GLU A 436 -32.09 -17.49 14.14
CA GLU A 436 -32.40 -17.01 15.48
C GLU A 436 -33.62 -16.07 15.46
N ILE A 437 -34.61 -16.28 16.33
CA ILE A 437 -35.80 -15.42 16.39
C ILE A 437 -35.67 -14.52 17.62
N THR A 438 -35.35 -13.25 17.39
CA THR A 438 -35.15 -12.26 18.47
C THR A 438 -36.39 -11.40 18.72
N LYS A 439 -37.38 -11.44 17.83
CA LYS A 439 -38.66 -10.73 17.96
C LYS A 439 -39.70 -11.65 18.59
N SER A 440 -40.48 -11.10 19.53
CA SER A 440 -41.60 -11.82 20.14
C SER A 440 -42.69 -12.09 19.10
N LEU A 441 -43.28 -13.28 19.10
CA LEU A 441 -44.41 -13.59 18.22
C LEU A 441 -45.69 -12.83 18.57
N ASN A 442 -45.71 -12.07 19.68
CA ASN A 442 -46.82 -11.19 20.04
C ASN A 442 -46.79 -9.83 19.33
N GLU A 443 -45.66 -9.48 18.69
CA GLU A 443 -45.51 -8.26 17.91
C GLU A 443 -46.58 -8.17 16.78
N PRO A 444 -46.94 -6.96 16.32
CA PRO A 444 -47.84 -6.79 15.19
C PRO A 444 -47.44 -7.62 13.96
N LEU A 445 -48.43 -8.26 13.31
CA LEU A 445 -48.20 -9.14 12.14
C LEU A 445 -47.33 -8.49 11.05
N LEU A 446 -47.54 -7.20 10.78
CA LEU A 446 -46.76 -6.48 9.77
C LEU A 446 -45.27 -6.44 10.11
N LEU A 447 -44.92 -6.21 11.38
CA LEU A 447 -43.53 -6.18 11.84
C LEU A 447 -42.88 -7.56 11.74
N LEU A 448 -43.59 -8.62 12.11
CA LEU A 448 -43.11 -9.99 11.98
C LEU A 448 -42.89 -10.39 10.51
N LYS A 449 -43.81 -10.02 9.61
CA LYS A 449 -43.65 -10.26 8.17
C LYS A 449 -42.40 -9.56 7.61
N VAL A 450 -42.19 -8.30 7.98
CA VAL A 450 -40.98 -7.55 7.59
C VAL A 450 -39.73 -8.22 8.15
N TYR A 451 -39.72 -8.56 9.44
CA TYR A 451 -38.61 -9.25 10.10
C TYR A 451 -38.19 -10.55 9.40
N PHE A 452 -39.13 -11.47 9.14
CA PHE A 452 -38.81 -12.72 8.45
C PHE A 452 -38.42 -12.49 6.99
N LYS A 453 -38.96 -11.46 6.34
CA LYS A 453 -38.55 -11.08 4.98
C LYS A 453 -37.10 -10.61 4.94
N GLU A 454 -36.73 -9.71 5.85
CA GLU A 454 -35.37 -9.17 5.97
C GLU A 454 -34.39 -10.30 6.26
N LYS A 455 -34.67 -11.15 7.26
CA LYS A 455 -33.83 -12.31 7.55
C LYS A 455 -33.63 -13.25 6.37
N HIS A 456 -34.72 -13.59 5.67
CA HIS A 456 -34.64 -14.45 4.50
C HIS A 456 -33.86 -13.78 3.37
N TYR A 457 -34.10 -12.50 3.10
CA TYR A 457 -33.37 -11.75 2.07
C TYR A 457 -31.88 -11.66 2.36
N ASP A 458 -31.50 -11.32 3.59
CA ASP A 458 -30.10 -11.26 4.02
C ASP A 458 -29.42 -12.61 3.88
N PHE A 459 -30.09 -13.68 4.32
CA PHE A 459 -29.60 -15.05 4.19
C PHE A 459 -29.37 -15.46 2.72
N ILE A 460 -30.34 -15.20 1.84
CA ILE A 460 -30.23 -15.51 0.41
C ILE A 460 -29.11 -14.69 -0.24
N SER A 461 -29.02 -13.39 0.07
CA SER A 461 -27.97 -12.50 -0.44
C SER A 461 -26.56 -13.01 -0.07
N LEU A 462 -26.36 -13.46 1.17
CA LEU A 462 -25.08 -14.02 1.62
C LEU A 462 -24.82 -15.40 1.00
N THR A 463 -25.83 -16.26 0.93
CA THR A 463 -25.74 -17.58 0.30
C THR A 463 -25.37 -17.45 -1.18
N ASP A 464 -25.90 -16.46 -1.88
CA ASP A 464 -25.62 -16.23 -3.29
C ASP A 464 -24.17 -15.83 -3.58
N LYS A 465 -23.51 -15.18 -2.61
CA LYS A 465 -22.12 -14.72 -2.70
C LYS A 465 -21.11 -15.76 -2.23
N PHE A 466 -21.39 -16.41 -1.11
CA PHE A 466 -20.38 -17.17 -0.34
C PHE A 466 -20.62 -18.68 -0.34
N VAL A 467 -21.76 -19.17 -0.83
CA VAL A 467 -22.06 -20.60 -0.90
C VAL A 467 -22.00 -21.07 -2.35
N PRO A 468 -21.32 -22.20 -2.65
CA PRO A 468 -21.36 -22.83 -3.96
C PRO A 468 -22.79 -23.08 -4.45
N GLN A 469 -23.02 -22.92 -5.75
CA GLN A 469 -24.33 -23.15 -6.36
C GLN A 469 -24.91 -24.53 -6.01
N ARG A 470 -24.07 -25.58 -6.02
CA ARG A 470 -24.49 -26.95 -5.69
C ARG A 470 -24.90 -27.15 -4.23
N SER A 471 -24.48 -26.27 -3.33
CA SER A 471 -24.74 -26.35 -1.89
C SER A 471 -25.88 -25.44 -1.42
N LYS A 472 -26.35 -24.51 -2.26
CA LYS A 472 -27.38 -23.52 -1.87
C LYS A 472 -28.67 -24.16 -1.38
N LEU A 473 -29.15 -25.18 -2.09
CA LEU A 473 -30.39 -25.87 -1.73
C LEU A 473 -30.29 -26.50 -0.32
N ALA A 474 -29.13 -27.04 0.06
CA ALA A 474 -28.93 -27.61 1.39
C ALA A 474 -28.97 -26.54 2.49
N PHE A 475 -28.40 -25.36 2.23
CA PHE A 475 -28.49 -24.20 3.11
C PHE A 475 -29.94 -23.73 3.27
N GLU A 476 -30.68 -23.59 2.16
CA GLU A 476 -32.08 -23.17 2.19
C GLU A 476 -32.99 -24.18 2.91
N ILE A 477 -32.82 -25.49 2.66
CA ILE A 477 -33.54 -26.54 3.38
C ILE A 477 -33.28 -26.43 4.88
N ASN A 478 -32.01 -26.33 5.30
CA ASN A 478 -31.67 -26.25 6.72
C ASN A 478 -32.18 -24.96 7.38
N PHE A 479 -32.11 -23.83 6.66
CA PHE A 479 -32.67 -22.56 7.10
C PHE A 479 -34.16 -22.69 7.39
N PHE A 480 -34.96 -23.22 6.45
CA PHE A 480 -36.40 -23.36 6.68
C PHE A 480 -36.73 -24.40 7.76
N ASN A 481 -36.00 -25.52 7.82
CA ASN A 481 -36.17 -26.50 8.90
C ASN A 481 -36.01 -25.85 10.27
N LEU A 482 -34.95 -25.07 10.48
CA LEU A 482 -34.68 -24.42 11.75
C LEU A 482 -35.65 -23.26 12.03
N VAL A 483 -36.01 -22.43 11.03
CA VAL A 483 -37.03 -21.39 11.22
C VAL A 483 -38.36 -22.02 11.63
N TYR A 484 -38.78 -23.11 10.98
CA TYR A 484 -40.06 -23.75 11.26
C TYR A 484 -40.06 -24.39 12.64
N ALA A 485 -38.98 -25.10 13.00
CA ALA A 485 -38.79 -25.63 14.35
C ALA A 485 -38.88 -24.51 15.40
N ASN A 486 -38.09 -23.43 15.23
CA ASN A 486 -38.07 -22.31 16.16
C ASN A 486 -39.45 -21.64 16.32
N VAL A 487 -40.19 -21.46 15.22
CA VAL A 487 -41.55 -20.90 15.26
C VAL A 487 -42.51 -21.84 16.01
N CYS A 488 -42.50 -23.13 15.69
CA CYS A 488 -43.33 -24.12 16.39
C CYS A 488 -43.02 -24.14 17.90
N ASP A 489 -41.75 -24.17 18.28
CA ASP A 489 -41.32 -24.22 19.67
C ASP A 489 -41.70 -22.93 20.42
N LEU A 490 -41.58 -21.77 19.78
CA LEU A 490 -42.02 -20.49 20.35
C LEU A 490 -43.55 -20.44 20.52
N ILE A 491 -44.32 -20.97 19.57
CA ILE A 491 -45.78 -21.06 19.69
C ILE A 491 -46.17 -21.94 20.88
N LEU A 492 -45.53 -23.09 21.05
CA LEU A 492 -45.80 -23.99 22.17
C LEU A 492 -45.43 -23.37 23.54
N CYS A 493 -44.58 -22.35 23.55
CA CYS A 493 -44.23 -21.60 24.76
C CYS A 493 -45.24 -20.49 25.11
N ILE A 494 -46.18 -20.16 24.20
CA ILE A 494 -47.24 -19.19 24.46
C ILE A 494 -48.19 -19.78 25.51
N LYS A 495 -48.49 -19.02 26.57
CA LYS A 495 -49.41 -19.45 27.63
C LYS A 495 -50.86 -18.98 27.41
N TYR A 496 -51.01 -17.87 26.71
CA TYR A 496 -52.28 -17.21 26.44
C TYR A 496 -52.16 -16.45 25.12
N ILE A 497 -53.17 -16.55 24.27
CA ILE A 497 -53.26 -15.86 22.98
C ILE A 497 -54.70 -15.39 22.78
N GLU A 498 -54.87 -14.13 22.41
CA GLU A 498 -56.20 -13.58 22.09
C GLU A 498 -56.68 -14.12 20.74
N HIS A 499 -57.99 -14.24 20.55
CA HIS A 499 -58.56 -14.76 19.30
C HIS A 499 -58.09 -13.98 18.05
N GLU A 500 -57.99 -12.64 18.12
CA GLU A 500 -57.43 -11.84 17.03
C GLU A 500 -55.97 -12.21 16.71
N LYS A 501 -55.19 -12.55 17.74
CA LYS A 501 -53.80 -12.99 17.61
C LYS A 501 -53.68 -14.40 17.04
N ILE A 502 -54.67 -15.28 17.23
CA ILE A 502 -54.72 -16.59 16.55
C ILE A 502 -54.84 -16.39 15.03
N ILE A 503 -55.68 -15.46 14.58
CA ILE A 503 -55.82 -15.12 13.16
C ILE A 503 -54.50 -14.53 12.62
N GLU A 504 -53.86 -13.63 13.37
CA GLU A 504 -52.56 -13.09 12.99
C GLU A 504 -51.47 -14.17 12.90
N MET A 505 -51.42 -15.10 13.87
CA MET A 505 -50.47 -16.21 13.90
C MET A 505 -50.65 -17.12 12.69
N THR A 506 -51.90 -17.47 12.37
CA THR A 506 -52.25 -18.25 11.18
C THR A 506 -51.73 -17.59 9.90
N ARG A 507 -51.97 -16.28 9.75
CA ARG A 507 -51.49 -15.49 8.61
C ARG A 507 -49.96 -15.40 8.58
N LEU A 508 -49.30 -15.36 9.73
CA LEU A 508 -47.85 -15.38 9.83
C LEU A 508 -47.28 -16.73 9.39
N ILE A 509 -47.83 -17.84 9.87
CA ILE A 509 -47.42 -19.19 9.47
C ILE A 509 -47.61 -19.36 7.95
N GLY A 510 -48.77 -18.97 7.43
CA GLY A 510 -49.02 -18.99 5.98
C GLY A 510 -48.01 -18.15 5.18
N TYR A 511 -47.59 -17.01 5.72
CA TYR A 511 -46.56 -16.18 5.10
C TYR A 511 -45.18 -16.85 5.13
N ILE A 512 -44.77 -17.43 6.27
CA ILE A 512 -43.49 -18.12 6.45
C ILE A 512 -43.40 -19.38 5.56
N LEU A 513 -44.51 -20.12 5.41
CA LEU A 513 -44.62 -21.20 4.44
C LEU A 513 -44.48 -20.67 3.01
N GLY A 514 -45.12 -19.54 2.68
CA GLY A 514 -44.98 -18.90 1.38
C GLY A 514 -43.56 -18.43 1.03
N LEU A 515 -42.72 -18.13 2.03
CA LEU A 515 -41.32 -17.77 1.79
C LEU A 515 -40.49 -18.94 1.24
N SER A 516 -40.87 -20.19 1.53
CA SER A 516 -40.14 -21.38 1.10
C SER A 516 -40.62 -21.96 -0.23
N ASN A 517 -41.49 -21.27 -0.98
CA ASN A 517 -42.07 -21.75 -2.25
C ASN A 517 -41.04 -22.20 -3.31
N LYS A 518 -39.77 -21.77 -3.20
CA LYS A 518 -38.69 -22.20 -4.10
C LYS A 518 -38.01 -23.50 -3.68
N VAL A 519 -38.24 -23.97 -2.46
CA VAL A 519 -37.70 -25.21 -1.90
C VAL A 519 -38.80 -26.27 -1.94
N PRO A 520 -38.54 -27.48 -2.47
CA PRO A 520 -39.52 -28.55 -2.43
C PRO A 520 -39.93 -28.87 -0.99
N SER A 521 -41.24 -28.79 -0.69
CA SER A 521 -41.77 -28.98 0.66
C SER A 521 -41.41 -30.35 1.27
N GLY A 522 -41.33 -31.39 0.44
CA GLY A 522 -40.91 -32.73 0.87
C GLY A 522 -39.45 -32.83 1.35
N CYS A 523 -38.62 -31.81 1.10
CA CYS A 523 -37.25 -31.74 1.60
C CYS A 523 -37.14 -31.02 2.95
N ILE A 524 -38.19 -30.33 3.39
CA ILE A 524 -38.24 -29.61 4.66
C ILE A 524 -38.97 -30.51 5.67
N GLU A 525 -38.21 -31.18 6.53
CA GLU A 525 -38.71 -32.10 7.56
C GLU A 525 -39.80 -31.45 8.44
N GLN A 526 -39.62 -30.17 8.82
CA GLN A 526 -40.55 -29.45 9.69
C GLN A 526 -41.77 -28.88 8.96
N PHE A 527 -41.88 -29.03 7.63
CA PHE A 527 -42.94 -28.42 6.83
C PHE A 527 -44.33 -28.90 7.27
N LYS A 528 -44.53 -30.23 7.33
CA LYS A 528 -45.82 -30.82 7.70
C LYS A 528 -46.20 -30.51 9.15
N ARG A 529 -45.23 -30.40 10.05
CA ARG A 529 -45.45 -30.02 11.45
C ARG A 529 -46.00 -28.59 11.51
N LEU A 530 -45.35 -27.65 10.83
CA LEU A 530 -45.80 -26.26 10.78
C LEU A 530 -47.15 -26.10 10.04
N GLU A 531 -47.39 -26.88 8.99
CA GLU A 531 -48.68 -26.95 8.29
C GLU A 531 -49.79 -27.48 9.21
N SER A 532 -49.48 -28.48 10.06
CA SER A 532 -50.42 -28.99 11.07
C SER A 532 -50.77 -27.92 12.11
N PHE A 533 -49.80 -27.08 12.53
CA PHE A 533 -50.06 -25.95 13.41
C PHE A 533 -51.00 -24.94 12.77
N LYS A 534 -50.77 -24.60 11.49
CA LYS A 534 -51.66 -23.73 10.72
C LYS A 534 -53.08 -24.29 10.65
N PHE A 535 -53.22 -25.57 10.29
CA PHE A 535 -54.50 -26.25 10.20
C PHE A 535 -55.26 -26.19 11.54
N ILE A 536 -54.56 -26.44 12.65
CA ILE A 536 -55.15 -26.39 13.99
C ILE A 536 -55.69 -24.99 14.32
N PHE A 537 -54.96 -23.92 14.00
CA PHE A 537 -55.45 -22.55 14.21
C PHE A 537 -56.61 -22.14 13.28
N GLU A 538 -56.78 -22.81 12.14
CA GLU A 538 -57.84 -22.53 11.16
C GLU A 538 -59.13 -23.34 11.37
N SER A 539 -59.06 -24.43 12.13
CA SER A 539 -60.11 -25.47 12.18
C SER A 539 -60.89 -25.48 13.50
N SER A 540 -62.12 -26.01 13.47
CA SER A 540 -62.88 -26.25 14.70
C SER A 540 -62.33 -27.46 15.48
N PRO A 541 -62.59 -27.56 16.80
CA PRO A 541 -62.20 -28.73 17.59
C PRO A 541 -62.68 -30.07 17.02
N GLU A 542 -63.89 -30.12 16.46
CA GLU A 542 -64.44 -31.31 15.82
C GLU A 542 -63.66 -31.70 14.55
N GLU A 543 -63.29 -30.71 13.74
CA GLU A 543 -62.50 -30.91 12.51
C GLU A 543 -61.08 -31.39 12.80
N ILE A 544 -60.46 -30.87 13.87
CA ILE A 544 -59.14 -31.29 14.35
C ILE A 544 -59.19 -32.76 14.78
N MET A 545 -60.18 -33.13 15.60
CA MET A 545 -60.32 -34.51 16.07
C MET A 545 -60.59 -35.50 14.92
N LYS A 546 -61.37 -35.09 13.91
CA LYS A 546 -61.64 -35.90 12.71
C LYS A 546 -60.40 -36.14 11.86
N ASN A 547 -59.45 -35.21 11.84
CA ASN A 547 -58.22 -35.30 11.05
C ASN A 547 -56.97 -35.62 11.88
N LYS A 548 -57.10 -35.98 13.16
CA LYS A 548 -55.97 -36.22 14.08
C LYS A 548 -54.90 -37.16 13.50
N SER A 549 -55.31 -38.21 12.77
CA SER A 549 -54.39 -39.18 12.15
C SER A 549 -53.56 -38.66 10.99
N LYS A 550 -53.88 -37.48 10.46
CA LYS A 550 -53.16 -36.83 9.35
C LYS A 550 -52.22 -35.71 9.81
N LEU A 551 -52.27 -35.35 11.09
CA LEU A 551 -51.44 -34.28 11.66
C LEU A 551 -50.07 -34.83 12.07
N GLU A 552 -49.02 -34.14 11.67
CA GLU A 552 -47.63 -34.51 11.99
C GLU A 552 -47.14 -33.75 13.22
N ILE A 553 -47.78 -34.02 14.36
CA ILE A 553 -47.48 -33.42 15.67
C ILE A 553 -47.58 -34.46 16.78
N SER A 554 -46.87 -34.24 17.89
CA SER A 554 -46.99 -35.11 19.07
C SER A 554 -48.32 -34.89 19.79
N GLU A 555 -48.81 -35.90 20.52
CA GLU A 555 -50.06 -35.75 21.31
C GLU A 555 -49.94 -34.64 22.36
N LYS A 556 -48.75 -34.49 22.96
CA LYS A 556 -48.45 -33.43 23.93
C LYS A 556 -48.55 -32.04 23.30
N ASP A 557 -47.99 -31.87 22.11
CA ASP A 557 -48.04 -30.58 21.38
C ASP A 557 -49.50 -30.25 20.99
N LEU A 558 -50.27 -31.25 20.54
CA LEU A 558 -51.68 -31.09 20.22
C LEU A 558 -52.50 -30.63 21.44
N GLU A 559 -52.28 -31.24 22.61
CA GLU A 559 -52.96 -30.81 23.85
C GLU A 559 -52.67 -29.34 24.21
N ILE A 560 -51.41 -28.89 24.03
CA ILE A 560 -51.01 -27.51 24.29
C ILE A 560 -51.72 -26.57 23.31
N LEU A 561 -51.73 -26.88 22.02
CA LEU A 561 -52.39 -26.08 20.99
C LEU A 561 -53.92 -26.02 21.18
N MET A 562 -54.56 -27.14 21.52
CA MET A 562 -56.01 -27.17 21.79
C MET A 562 -56.39 -26.31 23.01
N LYS A 563 -55.52 -26.26 24.03
CA LYS A 563 -55.71 -25.35 25.18
C LYS A 563 -55.54 -23.88 24.83
N LEU A 564 -54.74 -23.57 23.80
CA LEU A 564 -54.53 -22.21 23.32
C LEU A 564 -55.72 -21.67 22.52
N ILE A 565 -56.48 -22.54 21.85
CA ILE A 565 -57.59 -22.14 20.96
C ILE A 565 -58.96 -22.21 21.65
N ASN A 566 -59.13 -23.09 22.64
CA ASN A 566 -60.40 -23.28 23.36
C ASN A 566 -60.59 -22.36 24.57
N ARG A 567 -59.72 -21.38 24.77
CA ARG A 567 -59.80 -20.36 25.83
C ARG A 567 -60.07 -19.01 25.19
#